data_AF-A0A7Y5F3D5-F1
#
_entry.id   AF-A0A7Y5F3D5-F1
#
_cell.length_a   1.000
_cell.length_b   1.000
_cell.length_c   1.000
_cell.angle_alpha   90.00
_cell.angle_beta   90.00
_cell.angle_gamma   90.00
#
_symmetry.space_group_name_H-M   'P 1'
#
loop_
_entity.id
_entity.type
_entity.pdbx_description
1 polymer ?
#
loop_
_entity_poly.entity_id
_entity_poly.type
_entity_poly.pdbx_seq_one_letter_code
_entity_poly.pdbx_strand_id
1 'polypeptide(L)' 'VRVWYPSPARVRAEFAPHFRQVKLVGIGAFLPPSYLSHLVDRWPRGFARARAWEARWGHRFPWNWVNDHYLIVLEKVA' A
#
# COMPACT_ATOMS: atom_id res chain seq x y z
N VAL A 1 22.18 5.94 -8.61
CA VAL A 1 21.58 6.75 -7.53
C VAL A 1 21.40 5.85 -6.31
N ARG A 2 21.73 6.31 -5.10
CA ARG A 2 21.51 5.52 -3.87
C ARG A 2 20.04 5.64 -3.49
N VAL A 3 19.31 4.53 -3.43
CA VAL A 3 17.88 4.50 -3.12
C VAL A 3 17.66 3.76 -1.81
N TRP A 4 16.81 4.31 -0.95
CA TRP A 4 16.47 3.74 0.35
C TRP A 4 15.02 3.23 0.30
N TYR A 5 14.85 1.92 0.52
CA TYR A 5 13.55 1.23 0.56
C TYR A 5 13.31 0.66 1.95
N PRO A 6 12.76 1.46 2.90
CA PRO A 6 12.49 0.98 4.25
C PRO A 6 11.23 0.10 4.29
N SER A 7 11.26 -0.92 5.15
CA SER A 7 10.04 -1.66 5.49
C SER A 7 9.11 -0.82 6.38
N PRO A 8 7.79 -1.08 6.37
CA PRO A 8 6.86 -0.40 7.27
C PRO A 8 7.24 -0.53 8.75
N ALA A 9 7.80 -1.70 9.13
CA ALA A 9 8.28 -1.94 10.48
C ALA A 9 9.48 -1.03 10.84
N ARG A 10 10.39 -0.79 9.90
CA ARG A 10 11.53 0.11 10.08
C ARG A 10 11.06 1.55 10.26
N VAL A 11 10.15 2.03 9.41
CA VAL A 11 9.57 3.37 9.53
C VAL A 11 8.87 3.54 10.88
N ARG A 12 8.06 2.56 11.31
CA ARG A 12 7.41 2.62 12.63
C ARG A 12 8.41 2.71 13.78
N ALA A 13 9.51 1.96 13.72
CA ALA A 13 10.54 1.98 14.75
C ALA A 13 11.29 3.32 14.79
N GLU A 14 11.58 3.91 13.64
CA GLU A 14 12.30 5.20 13.56
C GLU A 14 11.47 6.40 14.03
N PHE A 15 10.14 6.32 13.91
CA PHE A 15 9.23 7.37 14.36
C PHE A 15 8.71 7.19 15.79
N ALA A 16 8.96 6.03 16.41
CA ALA A 16 8.64 5.80 17.81
C ALA A 16 9.62 6.54 18.74
N PRO A 17 9.20 6.98 19.94
CA PRO A 17 7.85 6.88 20.49
C PRO A 17 6.93 8.04 20.09
N HIS A 18 7.44 9.03 19.37
CA HIS A 18 6.74 10.30 19.10
C HIS A 18 5.55 10.18 18.15
N PHE A 19 5.48 9.10 17.37
CA PHE A 19 4.35 8.82 16.50
C PHE A 19 3.85 7.40 16.68
N ARG A 20 2.52 7.26 16.61
CA ARG A 20 1.83 5.96 16.56
C ARG A 20 1.32 5.70 15.15
N GLN A 21 1.44 4.45 14.70
CA GLN A 21 0.87 4.03 13.42
C GLN A 21 -0.64 3.91 13.53
N VAL A 22 -1.36 4.67 12.71
CA VAL A 22 -2.83 4.62 12.61
C VAL A 22 -3.28 3.67 11.50
N LYS A 23 -2.56 3.68 10.37
CA LYS A 23 -2.95 2.90 9.19
C LYS A 23 -1.73 2.45 8.39
N LEU A 24 -1.82 1.26 7.82
CA LEU A 24 -0.90 0.75 6.81
C LEU A 24 -1.72 0.13 5.68
N VAL A 25 -1.49 0.58 4.45
CA VAL A 25 -2.16 0.07 3.25
C VAL A 25 -1.11 -0.27 2.20
N GLY A 26 -1.18 -1.48 1.66
CA GLY A 26 -0.42 -1.86 0.47
C GLY A 26 -1.05 -1.29 -0.78
N ILE A 27 -0.23 -0.74 -1.68
CA ILE A 27 -0.67 -0.14 -2.95
C ILE A 27 -0.26 -1.07 -4.09
N GLY A 28 -1.21 -1.47 -4.93
CA GLY A 28 -0.94 -2.26 -6.13
C GLY A 28 -1.02 -3.78 -5.92
N ALA A 29 -1.65 -4.27 -4.86
CA ALA A 29 -1.73 -5.72 -4.58
C ALA A 29 -2.61 -6.45 -5.60
N PHE A 30 -3.66 -5.76 -6.06
CA PHE A 30 -4.67 -6.30 -6.97
C PHE A 30 -4.79 -5.48 -8.27
N LEU A 31 -4.27 -4.25 -8.28
CA LEU A 31 -4.28 -3.39 -9.45
C LEU A 31 -2.94 -3.46 -10.16
N PRO A 32 -2.95 -3.40 -11.50
CA PRO A 32 -1.74 -3.51 -12.25
C PRO A 32 -0.99 -2.18 -12.16
N PRO A 33 0.33 -2.19 -12.31
CA PRO A 33 1.12 -0.97 -12.40
C PRO A 33 0.68 -0.09 -13.59
N SER A 34 0.97 1.20 -13.51
CA SER A 34 0.47 2.21 -14.46
C SER A 34 0.84 1.94 -15.93
N TYR A 35 1.94 1.24 -16.20
CA TYR A 35 2.35 0.86 -17.56
C TYR A 35 1.43 -0.21 -18.19
N LEU A 36 0.61 -0.89 -17.39
CA LEU A 36 -0.40 -1.86 -17.83
C LEU A 36 -1.81 -1.25 -17.90
N SER A 37 -1.94 0.07 -17.93
CA SER A 37 -3.24 0.77 -18.04
C SER A 37 -4.10 0.27 -19.21
N HIS A 38 -3.48 -0.10 -20.34
CA HIS A 38 -4.17 -0.69 -21.49
C HIS A 38 -4.97 -1.96 -21.17
N LEU A 39 -4.58 -2.73 -20.15
CA LEU A 39 -5.35 -3.90 -19.68
C LEU A 39 -6.62 -3.46 -18.94
N VAL A 40 -6.56 -2.34 -18.23
CA VAL A 40 -7.71 -1.73 -17.54
C VAL A 40 -8.77 -1.31 -18.55
N ASP A 41 -8.34 -0.69 -19.65
CA ASP A 41 -9.23 -0.29 -20.75
C ASP A 41 -9.84 -1.51 -21.46
N ARG A 42 -9.06 -2.59 -21.60
CA ARG A 42 -9.52 -3.84 -22.21
C ARG A 42 -10.54 -4.60 -21.36
N TRP A 43 -10.38 -4.61 -20.02
CA TRP A 43 -11.22 -5.39 -19.10
C TRP A 43 -11.77 -4.57 -17.91
N PRO A 44 -12.57 -3.53 -18.17
CA PRO A 44 -12.94 -2.54 -17.15
C PRO A 44 -13.72 -3.14 -15.97
N ARG A 45 -14.59 -4.13 -16.21
CA ARG A 45 -15.36 -4.79 -15.15
C ARG A 45 -14.50 -5.64 -14.22
N GLY A 46 -13.46 -6.28 -14.75
CA GLY A 46 -12.51 -7.07 -13.96
C GLY A 46 -11.72 -6.18 -13.03
N PHE A 47 -11.20 -5.07 -13.56
CA PHE A 47 -10.46 -4.10 -12.76
C PHE A 47 -11.32 -3.31 -11.78
N ALA A 48 -12.60 -3.08 -12.07
CA ALA A 48 -13.53 -2.52 -11.09
C ALA A 48 -13.68 -3.45 -9.86
N ARG A 49 -13.73 -4.77 -10.07
CA ARG A 49 -13.74 -5.76 -8.98
C ARG A 49 -12.40 -5.81 -8.25
N ALA A 50 -11.29 -5.79 -8.99
CA ALA A 50 -9.95 -5.77 -8.40
C ALA A 50 -9.75 -4.53 -7.52
N ARG A 51 -10.24 -3.36 -7.94
CA ARG A 51 -10.26 -2.14 -7.13
C ARG A 51 -11.10 -2.30 -5.86
N ALA A 52 -12.28 -2.91 -5.96
CA ALA A 52 -13.10 -3.20 -4.78
C ALA A 52 -12.39 -4.16 -3.81
N TRP A 53 -11.65 -5.12 -4.33
CA TRP A 53 -10.84 -6.04 -3.52
C TRP A 53 -9.65 -5.32 -2.88
N GLU A 54 -8.95 -4.46 -3.60
CA GLU A 54 -7.86 -3.64 -3.04
C GLU A 54 -8.36 -2.77 -1.89
N ALA A 55 -9.50 -2.08 -2.05
CA ALA A 55 -10.10 -1.28 -0.98
C ALA A 55 -10.46 -2.15 0.26
N ARG A 56 -10.96 -3.37 0.03
CA ARG A 56 -11.40 -4.27 1.10
C ARG A 56 -10.26 -5.01 1.79
N TRP A 57 -9.18 -5.33 1.08
CA TRP A 57 -8.15 -6.25 1.54
C TRP A 57 -6.76 -5.62 1.67
N GLY A 58 -6.47 -4.51 0.99
CA GLY A 58 -5.14 -3.89 0.96
C GLY A 58 -4.63 -3.35 2.29
N HIS A 59 -5.49 -3.23 3.31
CA HIS A 59 -5.11 -2.87 4.68
C HIS A 59 -4.88 -4.08 5.59
N ARG A 60 -5.13 -5.31 5.11
CA ARG A 60 -5.03 -6.56 5.88
C ARG A 60 -3.77 -7.31 5.53
N PHE A 61 -3.19 -7.99 6.52
CA PHE A 61 -2.11 -8.93 6.27
C PHE A 61 -2.60 -10.14 5.45
N PRO A 62 -1.85 -10.64 4.45
CA PRO A 62 -0.52 -10.19 4.01
C PRO A 62 -0.54 -9.08 2.93
N TRP A 63 -1.73 -8.69 2.44
CA TRP A 63 -1.89 -7.74 1.33
C TRP A 63 -1.47 -6.31 1.61
N ASN A 64 -1.15 -5.95 2.85
CA ASN A 64 -0.52 -4.68 3.18
C ASN A 64 1.02 -4.74 3.16
N TRP A 65 1.62 -5.91 2.91
CA TRP A 65 3.08 -6.15 2.96
C TRP A 65 3.68 -6.64 1.64
N VAL A 66 2.92 -7.35 0.81
CA VAL A 66 3.41 -7.96 -0.44
C VAL A 66 3.40 -7.02 -1.65
N ASN A 67 3.52 -5.71 -1.42
CA ASN A 67 3.37 -4.69 -2.46
C ASN A 67 4.68 -3.95 -2.64
N ASP A 68 4.92 -3.47 -3.86
CA ASP A 68 6.07 -2.62 -4.17
C ASP A 68 5.98 -1.25 -3.46
N HIS A 69 4.76 -0.81 -3.13
CA HIS A 69 4.49 0.47 -2.48
C HIS A 69 3.52 0.32 -1.30
N TYR A 70 3.68 1.15 -0.28
CA TYR A 70 2.76 1.22 0.85
C TYR A 70 2.47 2.68 1.25
N LEU A 71 1.26 2.89 1.77
CA LEU A 71 0.87 4.11 2.47
C LEU A 71 0.86 3.83 3.96
N ILE A 72 1.65 4.58 4.72
CA ILE A 72 1.63 4.57 6.18
C ILE A 72 1.08 5.91 6.69
N VAL A 73 0.14 5.85 7.62
CA VAL A 73 -0.39 7.04 8.32
C VAL A 73 0.06 6.97 9.76
N LEU A 74 0.78 8.01 10.18
CA LEU A 74 1.31 8.17 11.53
C LEU A 74 0.62 9.36 12.19
N GLU A 75 0.30 9.23 13.47
CA GLU A 75 -0.23 10.32 14.30
C GLU A 75 0.79 10.66 15.37
N LYS A 76 1.05 11.96 15.57
CA LYS A 76 1.94 12.44 16.61
C LYS A 76 1.32 12.18 17.99
N VAL A 77 2.06 11.52 18.86
CA VAL A 77 1.70 11.35 20.27
C VAL A 77 2.03 12.66 20.99
N ALA A 78 1.06 13.22 21.71
CA ALA A 78 1.18 14.47 22.46
C ALA A 78 2.21 14.39 23.59
#